data_AF-A0A7R9HNM4-F1
#
_entry.id   AF-A0A7R9HNM4-F1
#
_cell.length_a   1.000
_cell.length_b   1.000
_cell.length_c   1.000
_cell.angle_alpha   90.00
_cell.angle_beta   90.00
_cell.angle_gamma   90.00
#
_symmetry.space_group_name_H-M   'P 1'
#
loop_
_entity.id
_entity.type
_entity.pdbx_description
1 polymer ?
#
loop_
_entity_poly.entity_id
_entity_poly.type
_entity_poly.pdbx_seq_one_letter_code
_entity_poly.pdbx_strand_id
1 'polypeptide(L)'
;MKAHDKEQRPLFTKTQQPVEVVSIKQPCVVQEITSVLWEWGRIWKHLYVTHSEHFETIQHRIYELIRYRSKILSGTLPVDELKEIKRLVTSKIDMGNKLLDLDMVVRDDQGNIMNPDVTSSIQLYYQHRLATERIKRETIDKICAMRTVPFIHVPVLECQLFVNPVGTKD
;
A
#
# COMPACT_ATOMS: atom_id res chain seq x y z
N MET A 1 -16.30 -52.62 37.30
CA MET A 1 -17.04 -52.21 36.09
C MET A 1 -16.21 -51.18 35.34
N LYS A 2 -15.78 -51.50 34.12
CA LYS A 2 -15.01 -50.61 33.24
C LYS A 2 -15.95 -49.61 32.59
N ALA A 3 -15.62 -48.34 32.61
CA ALA A 3 -16.06 -47.38 31.61
C ALA A 3 -14.78 -46.81 30.96
N HIS A 4 -14.51 -47.27 29.75
CA HIS A 4 -13.48 -46.74 28.88
C HIS A 4 -13.93 -45.35 28.42
N ASP A 5 -13.28 -44.30 28.90
CA ASP A 5 -13.41 -42.98 28.32
C ASP A 5 -12.68 -43.00 26.97
N LYS A 6 -13.46 -42.95 25.88
CA LYS A 6 -12.95 -42.96 24.51
C LYS A 6 -12.53 -41.55 24.16
N GLU A 7 -11.24 -41.30 24.29
CA GLU A 7 -10.56 -40.15 23.71
C GLU A 7 -10.90 -40.06 22.21
N GLN A 8 -11.75 -39.09 21.86
CA GLN A 8 -12.06 -38.77 20.47
C GLN A 8 -10.87 -38.00 19.89
N ARG A 9 -9.90 -38.77 19.40
CA ARG A 9 -8.81 -38.29 18.56
C ARG A 9 -9.41 -37.77 17.24
N PRO A 10 -9.15 -36.53 16.81
CA PRO A 10 -9.67 -36.04 15.53
C PRO A 10 -9.04 -36.85 14.38
N LEU A 11 -9.86 -37.57 13.64
CA LEU A 11 -9.50 -38.18 12.35
C LEU A 11 -9.40 -37.08 11.28
N PHE A 12 -8.26 -36.42 11.20
CA PHE A 12 -7.83 -35.73 9.98
C PHE A 12 -6.58 -36.41 9.44
N THR A 13 -6.74 -37.61 8.91
CA THR A 13 -5.82 -38.14 7.91
C THR A 13 -6.26 -37.62 6.55
N LYS A 14 -5.60 -36.57 6.06
CA LYS A 14 -5.57 -36.28 4.62
C LYS A 14 -4.12 -36.00 4.22
N THR A 15 -3.52 -37.05 3.69
CA THR A 15 -2.51 -37.08 2.64
C THR A 15 -1.61 -35.85 2.53
N GLN A 16 -0.35 -36.00 2.92
CA GLN A 16 0.74 -35.19 2.39
C GLN A 16 0.75 -35.37 0.87
N GLN A 17 0.04 -34.51 0.16
CA GLN A 17 0.49 -34.15 -1.18
C GLN A 17 1.87 -33.53 -0.98
N PRO A 18 2.90 -33.92 -1.72
CA PRO A 18 3.99 -32.99 -1.96
C PRO A 18 3.30 -31.78 -2.58
N VAL A 19 3.12 -30.73 -1.80
CA VAL A 19 2.88 -29.42 -2.39
C VAL A 19 4.19 -29.18 -3.11
N GLU A 20 4.22 -29.55 -4.39
CA GLU A 20 5.20 -29.03 -5.30
C GLU A 20 4.98 -27.52 -5.22
N VAL A 21 5.77 -26.89 -4.35
CA VAL A 21 5.83 -25.44 -4.24
C VAL A 21 6.45 -25.02 -5.55
N VAL A 22 5.63 -24.94 -6.58
CA VAL A 22 5.87 -24.11 -7.74
C VAL A 22 5.99 -22.72 -7.13
N SER A 23 7.22 -22.37 -6.77
CA SER A 23 7.59 -21.06 -6.29
C SER A 23 7.39 -20.16 -7.49
N ILE A 24 6.16 -19.72 -7.70
CA ILE A 24 5.88 -18.54 -8.50
C ILE A 24 6.57 -17.43 -7.71
N LYS A 25 7.86 -17.23 -8.01
CA LYS A 25 8.67 -16.18 -7.40
C LYS A 25 8.03 -14.88 -7.85
N GLN A 26 7.09 -14.38 -7.05
CA GLN A 26 6.45 -13.10 -7.29
C GLN A 26 7.56 -12.05 -7.42
N PRO A 27 7.39 -11.05 -8.30
CA PRO A 27 8.36 -9.97 -8.42
C PRO A 27 8.64 -9.36 -7.04
N CYS A 28 9.89 -9.05 -6.71
CA CYS A 28 10.29 -8.49 -5.42
C CYS A 28 9.43 -7.29 -4.99
N VAL A 29 9.06 -6.43 -5.94
CA VAL A 29 8.18 -5.28 -5.72
C VAL A 29 6.78 -5.68 -5.22
N VAL A 30 6.23 -6.83 -5.63
CA VAL A 30 4.92 -7.31 -5.15
C VAL A 30 5.00 -7.72 -3.68
N GLN A 31 6.09 -8.37 -3.29
CA GLN A 31 6.33 -8.74 -1.89
C GLN A 31 6.46 -7.50 -1.03
N GLU A 32 7.22 -6.51 -1.51
CA GLU A 32 7.38 -5.22 -0.84
C GLU A 32 6.05 -4.47 -0.68
N ILE A 33 5.26 -4.33 -1.76
CA ILE A 33 3.93 -3.70 -1.68
C ILE A 33 3.06 -4.43 -0.65
N THR A 34 3.11 -5.76 -0.64
CA THR A 34 2.33 -6.57 0.30
C THR A 34 2.74 -6.25 1.74
N SER A 35 4.04 -6.25 2.06
CA SER A 35 4.54 -5.89 3.39
C SER A 35 4.18 -4.46 3.81
N VAL A 36 4.28 -3.49 2.91
CA VAL A 36 3.90 -2.09 3.18
C VAL A 36 2.41 -1.97 3.47
N LEU A 37 1.56 -2.68 2.70
CA LEU A 37 0.10 -2.69 2.94
C LEU A 37 -0.25 -3.25 4.32
N TRP A 38 0.46 -4.29 4.78
CA TRP A 38 0.26 -4.83 6.13
C TRP A 38 0.60 -3.79 7.20
N GLU A 39 1.76 -3.14 7.08
CA GLU A 39 2.20 -2.17 8.09
C GLU A 39 1.33 -0.91 8.08
N TRP A 40 1.10 -0.32 6.91
CA TRP A 40 0.22 0.84 6.77
C TRP A 40 -1.22 0.51 7.17
N GLY A 41 -1.71 -0.71 6.94
CA GLY A 41 -3.04 -1.14 7.38
C GLY A 41 -3.18 -1.15 8.90
N ARG A 42 -2.11 -1.48 9.65
CA ARG A 42 -2.10 -1.40 11.12
C ARG A 42 -2.13 0.06 11.59
N ILE A 43 -1.29 0.91 10.99
CA ILE A 43 -1.22 2.33 11.31
C ILE A 43 -2.54 3.03 10.96
N TRP A 44 -3.13 2.74 9.80
CA TRP A 44 -4.39 3.32 9.34
C TRP A 44 -5.55 3.05 10.30
N LYS A 45 -5.65 1.85 10.87
CA LYS A 45 -6.62 1.54 11.93
C LYS A 45 -6.40 2.40 13.18
N HIS A 46 -5.14 2.66 13.53
CA HIS A 46 -4.83 3.53 14.65
C HIS A 46 -5.23 4.98 14.36
N LEU A 47 -4.98 5.49 13.15
CA LEU A 47 -5.38 6.83 12.71
C LEU A 47 -6.90 7.05 12.79
N TYR A 48 -7.69 6.00 12.53
CA TYR A 48 -9.14 6.04 12.70
C TYR A 48 -9.56 6.30 14.15
N VAL A 49 -8.98 5.54 15.08
CA VAL A 49 -9.30 5.63 16.52
C VAL A 49 -8.85 6.98 17.11
N THR A 50 -7.73 7.52 16.62
CA THR A 50 -7.20 8.80 17.09
C THR A 50 -7.76 10.01 16.35
N HIS A 51 -8.67 9.82 15.39
CA HIS A 51 -9.26 10.88 14.57
C HIS A 51 -8.21 11.77 13.87
N SER A 52 -7.11 11.17 13.39
CA SER A 52 -6.05 11.89 12.71
C SER A 52 -6.48 12.40 11.33
N GLU A 53 -6.06 13.62 10.98
CA GLU A 53 -6.25 14.20 9.64
C GLU A 53 -5.57 13.40 8.51
N HIS A 54 -4.61 12.52 8.84
CA HIS A 54 -3.92 11.68 7.88
C HIS A 54 -4.72 10.43 7.46
N PHE A 55 -5.83 10.11 8.13
CA PHE A 55 -6.62 8.90 7.89
C PHE A 55 -6.99 8.72 6.40
N GLU A 56 -7.63 9.72 5.80
CA GLU A 56 -8.06 9.68 4.39
C GLU A 56 -6.87 9.64 3.42
N THR A 57 -5.80 10.37 3.75
CA THR A 57 -4.59 10.41 2.91
C THR A 57 -3.93 9.03 2.85
N ILE A 58 -3.83 8.34 3.99
CA ILE A 58 -3.26 6.98 4.05
C ILE A 58 -4.19 5.96 3.40
N GLN A 59 -5.50 6.08 3.58
CA GLN A 59 -6.48 5.26 2.90
C GLN A 59 -6.31 5.32 1.37
N HIS A 60 -6.21 6.53 0.81
CA HIS A 60 -6.01 6.71 -0.63
C HIS A 60 -4.71 6.05 -1.10
N ARG A 61 -3.61 6.23 -0.35
CA ARG A 61 -2.31 5.61 -0.69
C ARG A 61 -2.37 4.08 -0.62
N ILE A 62 -3.09 3.50 0.34
CA ILE A 62 -3.33 2.05 0.42
C ILE A 62 -4.05 1.56 -0.84
N TYR A 63 -5.12 2.24 -1.26
CA TYR A 63 -5.84 1.86 -2.49
C TYR A 63 -5.00 1.99 -3.76
N GLU A 64 -4.17 3.04 -3.86
CA GLU A 64 -3.21 3.16 -4.95
C GLU A 64 -2.24 1.97 -5.00
N LEU A 65 -1.67 1.57 -3.86
CA LEU A 65 -0.76 0.42 -3.79
C LEU A 65 -1.45 -0.90 -4.16
N ILE A 66 -2.70 -1.12 -3.74
CA ILE A 66 -3.50 -2.29 -4.15
C ILE A 66 -3.72 -2.29 -5.66
N ARG A 67 -4.00 -1.13 -6.26
CA ARG A 67 -4.15 -0.99 -7.72
C ARG A 67 -2.85 -1.31 -8.44
N TYR A 68 -1.72 -0.77 -8.00
CA TYR A 68 -0.42 -1.08 -8.60
C TYR A 68 -0.05 -2.55 -8.46
N ARG A 69 -0.25 -3.16 -7.28
CA ARG A 69 -0.02 -4.59 -7.06
C ARG A 69 -0.83 -5.43 -8.05
N SER A 70 -2.10 -5.10 -8.23
CA SER A 70 -3.00 -5.78 -9.18
C SER A 70 -2.52 -5.60 -10.62
N LYS A 71 -2.04 -4.40 -10.99
CA LYS A 71 -1.48 -4.11 -12.32
C LYS A 71 -0.18 -4.88 -12.58
N ILE A 72 0.68 -5.05 -11.59
CA ILE A 72 1.92 -5.84 -11.73
C ILE A 72 1.59 -7.34 -11.85
N LEU A 73 0.63 -7.81 -11.05
CA LEU A 73 0.20 -9.21 -11.04
C LEU A 73 -0.60 -9.62 -12.27
N SER A 74 -1.15 -8.68 -13.06
CA SER A 74 -1.81 -9.03 -14.32
C SER A 74 -0.85 -9.66 -15.33
N GLY A 75 0.47 -9.45 -15.18
CA GLY A 75 1.50 -10.04 -16.04
C GLY A 75 1.48 -9.54 -17.48
N THR A 76 0.70 -8.50 -17.77
CA THR A 76 0.47 -7.97 -19.12
C THR A 76 1.39 -6.79 -19.47
N LEU A 77 2.32 -6.45 -18.58
CA LEU A 77 3.18 -5.27 -18.71
C LEU A 77 4.49 -5.64 -19.43
N PRO A 78 4.91 -4.85 -20.44
CA PRO A 78 6.27 -4.90 -20.96
C PRO A 78 7.30 -4.63 -19.86
N VAL A 79 8.54 -5.10 -20.07
CA VAL A 79 9.64 -4.96 -19.09
C VAL A 79 9.90 -3.49 -18.73
N ASP A 80 9.89 -2.60 -19.72
CA ASP A 80 10.14 -1.18 -19.49
C ASP A 80 9.00 -0.51 -18.71
N GLU A 81 7.75 -0.89 -18.99
CA GLU A 81 6.59 -0.38 -18.23
C GLU A 81 6.63 -0.91 -16.79
N LEU A 82 6.96 -2.18 -16.58
CA LEU A 82 7.12 -2.77 -15.26
C LEU A 82 8.22 -2.07 -14.46
N LYS A 83 9.33 -1.72 -15.11
CA LYS A 83 10.45 -1.00 -14.52
C LYS A 83 10.04 0.40 -14.06
N GLU A 84 9.28 1.12 -14.89
CA GLU A 84 8.79 2.45 -14.51
C GLU A 84 7.74 2.38 -13.39
N ILE A 85 6.82 1.42 -13.47
CA ILE A 85 5.83 1.20 -12.41
C ILE A 85 6.52 0.85 -11.09
N LYS A 86 7.55 0.02 -11.11
CA LYS A 86 8.34 -0.29 -9.92
C LYS A 86 8.91 0.98 -9.29
N ARG A 87 9.60 1.79 -10.09
CA ARG A 87 10.22 3.04 -9.63
C ARG A 87 9.19 4.01 -9.04
N LEU A 88 8.04 4.15 -9.71
CA LEU A 88 6.91 4.96 -9.26
C LEU A 88 6.32 4.46 -7.93
N VAL A 89 6.08 3.16 -7.82
CA VAL A 89 5.55 2.53 -6.59
C VAL A 89 6.52 2.73 -5.44
N THR A 90 7.81 2.49 -5.64
CA THR A 90 8.81 2.67 -4.59
C THR A 90 8.90 4.13 -4.12
N SER A 91 8.78 5.10 -5.03
CA SER A 91 8.72 6.51 -4.64
C SER A 91 7.46 6.84 -3.82
N LYS A 92 6.30 6.27 -4.20
CA LYS A 92 5.05 6.42 -3.43
C LYS A 92 5.14 5.81 -2.03
N ILE A 93 5.81 4.67 -1.90
CA ILE A 93 6.10 4.04 -0.61
C ILE A 93 6.99 4.95 0.23
N ASP A 94 8.12 5.43 -0.32
CA ASP A 94 9.06 6.28 0.42
C ASP A 94 8.38 7.57 0.92
N MET A 95 7.51 8.18 0.11
CA MET A 95 6.70 9.33 0.51
C MET A 95 5.69 9.00 1.62
N GLY A 96 5.03 7.85 1.54
CA GLY A 96 4.07 7.43 2.57
C GLY A 96 4.75 7.09 3.88
N ASN A 97 5.91 6.45 3.83
CA ASN A 97 6.75 6.20 4.99
C ASN A 97 7.16 7.53 5.63
N LYS A 98 7.57 8.51 4.84
CA LYS A 98 7.92 9.83 5.41
C LYS A 98 6.73 10.52 6.07
N LEU A 99 5.53 10.42 5.48
CA LEU A 99 4.30 10.97 6.06
C LEU A 99 3.92 10.28 7.38
N LEU A 100 4.16 8.98 7.48
CA LEU A 100 3.90 8.17 8.68
C LEU A 100 5.06 8.19 9.68
N ASP A 101 6.12 8.95 9.39
CA ASP A 101 7.38 9.00 10.14
C ASP A 101 8.03 7.61 10.37
N LEU A 102 7.92 6.74 9.37
CA LEU A 102 8.58 5.44 9.33
C LEU A 102 10.00 5.55 8.78
N ASP A 103 10.79 4.52 9.04
CA ASP A 103 12.16 4.42 8.56
C ASP A 103 12.26 4.52 7.03
N MET A 104 13.20 5.33 6.58
CA MET A 104 13.51 5.51 5.17
C MET A 104 14.38 4.35 4.68
N VAL A 105 14.04 3.79 3.52
CA VAL A 105 14.85 2.78 2.85
C VAL A 105 15.69 3.43 1.77
N VAL A 106 17.00 3.18 1.76
CA VAL A 106 17.88 3.74 0.73
C VAL A 106 17.84 2.88 -0.52
N ARG A 107 17.53 3.50 -1.66
CA ARG A 107 17.34 2.84 -2.95
C ARG A 107 18.32 3.35 -4.00
N ASP A 108 18.55 2.53 -5.02
CA ASP A 108 19.19 2.95 -6.27
C ASP A 108 18.19 3.67 -7.21
N ASP A 109 18.69 4.15 -8.36
CA ASP A 109 17.87 4.84 -9.38
C ASP A 109 16.79 3.92 -10.01
N GLN A 110 16.91 2.61 -9.85
CA GLN A 110 15.98 1.60 -10.35
C GLN A 110 14.92 1.19 -9.30
N GLY A 111 14.96 1.80 -8.11
CA GLY A 111 14.06 1.50 -7.00
C GLY A 111 14.40 0.21 -6.25
N ASN A 112 15.57 -0.40 -6.46
CA ASN A 112 16.03 -1.53 -5.66
C ASN A 112 16.60 -1.04 -4.33
N ILE A 113 16.40 -1.82 -3.27
CA ILE A 113 17.01 -1.58 -1.97
C ILE A 113 18.52 -1.81 -2.08
N MET A 114 19.32 -0.87 -1.60
CA MET A 114 20.77 -1.04 -1.56
C MET A 114 21.21 -1.90 -0.38
N ASN A 115 22.15 -2.81 -0.64
CA ASN A 115 22.75 -3.62 0.41
C ASN A 115 23.96 -2.90 1.04
N PRO A 116 23.94 -2.59 2.35
CA PRO A 116 25.04 -1.90 3.03
C PRO A 116 26.34 -2.72 3.10
N ASP A 117 26.28 -4.05 3.05
CA ASP A 117 27.47 -4.92 3.15
C ASP A 117 28.37 -4.85 1.92
N VAL A 118 27.79 -4.45 0.78
CA VAL A 118 28.48 -4.36 -0.52
C VAL A 118 28.55 -2.94 -1.06
N THR A 119 27.92 -1.98 -0.38
CA THR A 119 27.86 -0.56 -0.79
C THR A 119 28.72 0.28 0.15
N SER A 120 29.66 1.05 -0.42
CA SER A 120 30.50 1.98 0.36
C SER A 120 29.66 2.96 1.18
N SER A 121 30.09 3.26 2.41
CA SER A 121 29.43 4.22 3.32
C SER A 121 29.23 5.59 2.67
N ILE A 122 30.16 6.03 1.82
CA ILE A 122 30.06 7.31 1.09
C ILE A 122 28.91 7.24 0.07
N GLN A 123 28.81 6.14 -0.68
CA GLN A 123 27.75 5.96 -1.67
C GLN A 123 26.38 5.86 -1.00
N LEU A 124 26.28 5.09 0.10
CA LEU A 124 25.06 4.98 0.88
C LEU A 124 24.60 6.34 1.41
N TYR A 125 25.53 7.13 1.96
CA TYR A 125 25.26 8.50 2.41
C TYR A 125 24.74 9.39 1.28
N TYR A 126 25.39 9.36 0.11
CA TYR A 126 24.99 10.18 -1.02
C TYR A 126 23.56 9.84 -1.47
N GLN A 127 23.24 8.56 -1.62
CA GLN A 127 21.91 8.11 -2.02
C GLN A 127 20.85 8.41 -0.97
N HIS A 128 21.16 8.24 0.33
CA HIS A 128 20.28 8.66 1.42
C HIS A 128 19.97 10.16 1.32
N ARG A 129 21.00 11.00 1.10
CA ARG A 129 20.84 12.44 0.96
C ARG A 129 19.97 12.78 -0.24
N LEU A 130 20.21 12.16 -1.39
CA LEU A 130 19.40 12.36 -2.59
C LEU A 130 17.93 11.95 -2.38
N ALA A 131 17.68 10.79 -1.77
CA ALA A 131 16.34 10.31 -1.47
C ALA A 131 15.61 11.29 -0.54
N THR A 132 16.29 11.77 0.50
CA THR A 132 15.76 12.77 1.44
C THR A 132 15.36 14.06 0.71
N GLU A 133 16.22 14.58 -0.15
CA GLU A 133 15.95 15.82 -0.90
C GLU A 133 14.81 15.64 -1.93
N ARG A 134 14.74 14.47 -2.58
CA ARG A 134 13.63 14.12 -3.47
C ARG A 134 12.29 14.16 -2.73
N ILE A 135 12.20 13.47 -1.58
CA ILE A 135 10.98 13.39 -0.78
C ILE A 135 10.56 14.78 -0.28
N LYS A 136 11.51 15.61 0.16
CA LYS A 136 11.24 16.99 0.58
C LYS A 136 10.65 17.82 -0.57
N ARG A 137 11.26 17.77 -1.75
CA ARG A 137 10.81 18.55 -2.92
C ARG A 137 9.40 18.17 -3.34
N GLU A 138 9.11 16.87 -3.46
CA GLU A 138 7.78 16.38 -3.83
C GLU A 138 6.70 16.73 -2.79
N THR A 139 7.08 16.83 -1.51
CA THR A 139 6.17 17.28 -0.44
C THR A 139 5.84 18.77 -0.60
N ILE A 140 6.85 19.60 -0.89
CA ILE A 140 6.68 21.04 -1.09
C ILE A 140 5.84 21.32 -2.35
N ASP A 141 6.10 20.63 -3.46
CA ASP A 141 5.38 20.83 -4.72
C ASP A 141 3.89 20.54 -4.57
N LYS A 142 3.51 19.53 -3.77
CA LYS A 142 2.10 19.25 -3.46
C LYS A 142 1.47 20.33 -2.60
N ILE A 143 2.19 20.86 -1.61
CA ILE A 143 1.71 21.99 -0.79
C ILE A 143 1.52 23.25 -1.65
N CYS A 144 2.44 23.53 -2.56
CA CYS A 144 2.35 24.65 -3.50
C CYS A 144 1.20 24.49 -4.50
N ALA A 145 0.97 23.28 -5.02
CA ALA A 145 -0.15 22.96 -5.91
C ALA A 145 -1.51 23.06 -5.19
N MET A 146 -1.59 22.66 -3.92
CA MET A 146 -2.81 22.83 -3.11
C MET A 146 -3.10 24.28 -2.72
N ARG A 147 -2.09 25.17 -2.71
CA ARG A 147 -2.26 26.61 -2.47
C ARG A 147 -2.66 27.42 -3.72
N THR A 148 -2.62 26.81 -4.91
CA THR A 148 -2.95 27.49 -6.18
C THR A 148 -4.36 27.21 -6.70
N VAL A 149 -5.21 26.50 -5.97
CA VAL A 149 -6.65 26.43 -6.29
C VAL A 149 -7.37 27.65 -5.70
N PRO A 150 -7.82 28.64 -6.50
CA PRO A 150 -8.72 29.65 -6.01
C PRO A 150 -10.03 28.98 -5.60
N PHE A 151 -10.53 29.38 -4.45
CA PHE A 151 -11.79 28.94 -3.86
C PHE A 151 -12.96 29.26 -4.80
N ILE A 152 -13.28 28.37 -5.74
CA ILE A 152 -14.53 28.45 -6.50
C ILE A 152 -15.57 27.58 -5.80
N HIS A 153 -16.42 28.30 -5.08
CA HIS A 153 -17.75 27.96 -4.59
C HIS A 153 -18.41 26.75 -5.27
N VAL A 154 -18.61 25.67 -4.51
CA VAL A 154 -19.50 24.56 -4.89
C VAL A 154 -20.94 24.96 -4.56
N PRO A 155 -21.86 25.12 -5.54
CA PRO A 155 -23.26 25.23 -5.23
C PRO A 155 -23.76 23.87 -4.74
N VAL A 156 -24.41 23.87 -3.58
CA VAL A 156 -25.20 22.75 -3.07
C VAL A 156 -26.24 22.39 -4.13
N LEU A 157 -26.06 21.24 -4.79
CA LEU A 157 -27.16 20.59 -5.50
C LEU A 157 -27.68 19.47 -4.61
N GLU A 158 -28.93 19.64 -4.20
CA GLU A 158 -29.77 18.69 -3.49
C GLU A 158 -29.68 17.28 -4.07
N CYS A 159 -29.21 16.34 -3.25
CA CYS A 159 -29.63 14.95 -3.34
C CYS A 159 -30.99 14.81 -2.63
N GLN A 160 -32.09 15.07 -3.35
CA GLN A 160 -33.40 14.56 -2.95
C GLN A 160 -33.75 13.36 -3.83
N LEU A 161 -33.35 12.19 -3.33
CA LEU A 161 -33.84 10.90 -3.77
C LEU A 161 -35.25 10.69 -3.21
N PHE A 162 -36.21 10.53 -4.11
CA PHE A 162 -37.33 9.60 -4.06
C PHE A 162 -37.93 9.27 -2.68
N VAL A 163 -39.08 9.89 -2.37
CA VAL A 163 -40.17 9.22 -1.65
C VAL A 163 -41.45 9.42 -2.46
N ASN A 164 -41.86 8.39 -3.20
CA ASN A 164 -43.25 8.27 -3.65
C ASN A 164 -44.10 7.76 -2.48
N PRO A 165 -45.34 8.25 -2.32
CA PRO A 165 -46.42 7.34 -2.00
C PRO A 165 -47.46 7.34 -3.11
N VAL A 166 -47.75 6.09 -3.49
CA VAL A 166 -48.90 5.57 -4.22
C VAL A 166 -50.18 6.33 -3.90
N GLY A 167 -50.95 6.64 -4.95
CA GLY A 167 -52.26 7.27 -4.83
C GLY A 167 -53.31 6.38 -4.17
N THR A 168 -54.30 7.04 -3.59
CA THR A 168 -55.64 6.50 -3.37
C THR A 168 -56.64 7.51 -3.90
N LYS A 169 -57.52 6.98 -4.76
CA LYS A 169 -58.76 7.62 -5.20
C LYS A 169 -59.67 7.81 -3.99
N ASP A 170 -60.27 8.99 -3.85
CA ASP A 170 -61.72 9.21 -3.86
C ASP A 170 -62.03 10.72 -3.74
#